data_AF-A0A921IN55-F1
#
_entry.id   AF-A0A921IN55-F1
#
_cell.length_a   1.000
_cell.length_b   1.000
_cell.length_c   1.000
_cell.angle_alpha   90.00
_cell.angle_beta   90.00
_cell.angle_gamma   90.00
#
_symmetry.space_group_name_H-M   'P 1'
#
loop_
_entity.id
_entity.type
_entity.pdbx_description
1 polymer ?
#
loop_
_entity_poly.entity_id
_entity_poly.type
_entity_poly.pdbx_seq_one_letter_code
_entity_poly.pdbx_strand_id
1 'polypeptide(L)'
;LHKRVPEVLDNLVTPLFSVLITAFLTFTVVGGVMRTAGDWITNGLLWLHDSLGVVGGMVFGLIYSPLTMTGMHHSLLPVDIQLVAAGGSFLLAIASCNNVAQGGATLCAMLRTHDKKLKSIAATSGVSALLGITEPAMFGVNLKMKYPFYAAMLGSAIGCGYVTLTNVLNVAPGSAGFIGFVCVQSGDMLNFLIGTLLSMVSAFVITWVFSKSKRLNAELAADSETAAA
;
A
#
# COMPACT_ATOMS: atom_id res chain seq x y z
N LEU A 1 -10.56 -31.93 18.29
CA LEU A 1 -9.75 -32.77 19.19
C LEU A 1 -10.51 -33.21 20.46
N HIS A 2 -11.43 -32.41 21.01
CA HIS A 2 -12.22 -32.68 22.23
C HIS A 2 -12.78 -34.10 22.42
N LYS A 3 -13.17 -34.81 21.34
CA LYS A 3 -13.70 -36.18 21.42
C LYS A 3 -12.67 -37.29 21.70
N ARG A 4 -11.36 -36.99 21.64
CA ARG A 4 -10.27 -37.98 21.78
C ARG A 4 -9.28 -37.65 22.90
N VAL A 5 -9.44 -36.53 23.60
CA VAL A 5 -8.52 -36.08 24.66
C VAL A 5 -9.23 -36.19 26.02
N PRO A 6 -8.58 -36.72 27.08
CA PRO A 6 -9.15 -36.74 28.42
C PRO A 6 -9.48 -35.33 28.92
N GLU A 7 -10.62 -35.17 29.60
CA GLU A 7 -11.21 -33.89 29.99
C GLU A 7 -10.25 -32.97 30.78
N VAL A 8 -9.33 -33.57 31.55
CA VAL A 8 -8.31 -32.87 32.36
C VAL A 8 -7.23 -32.19 31.49
N LEU A 9 -6.96 -32.71 30.30
CA LEU A 9 -5.94 -32.22 29.37
C LEU A 9 -6.53 -31.39 28.23
N ASP A 10 -7.84 -31.42 28.03
CA ASP A 10 -8.51 -30.85 26.86
C ASP A 10 -8.32 -29.32 26.75
N ASN A 11 -8.35 -28.62 27.89
CA ASN A 11 -8.14 -27.16 27.97
C ASN A 11 -6.73 -26.70 27.57
N LEU A 12 -5.75 -27.61 27.51
CA LEU A 12 -4.36 -27.30 27.15
C LEU A 12 -3.96 -27.93 25.81
N VAL A 13 -4.31 -29.21 25.62
CA VAL A 13 -3.93 -30.02 24.46
C VAL A 13 -4.72 -29.61 23.22
N THR A 14 -6.02 -29.33 23.34
CA THR A 14 -6.84 -29.03 22.16
C THR A 14 -6.50 -27.68 21.52
N PRO A 15 -6.31 -26.57 22.26
CA PRO A 15 -5.83 -25.31 21.69
C PRO A 15 -4.42 -25.45 21.10
N LEU A 16 -3.50 -26.12 21.80
CA LEU A 16 -2.11 -26.30 21.35
C LEU A 16 -2.04 -27.04 20.01
N PHE A 17 -2.65 -28.21 19.91
CA PHE A 17 -2.61 -29.00 18.68
C PHE A 17 -3.47 -28.38 17.57
N SER A 18 -4.55 -27.66 17.89
CA SER A 18 -5.30 -26.90 16.88
C SER A 18 -4.42 -25.83 16.25
N VAL A 19 -3.70 -25.04 17.05
CA VAL A 19 -2.77 -24.02 16.54
C VAL A 19 -1.62 -24.68 15.78
N LEU A 20 -1.02 -25.75 16.30
CA LEU A 20 0.13 -26.40 15.70
C LEU A 20 -0.20 -27.06 14.35
N ILE A 21 -1.32 -27.78 14.25
CA ILE A 21 -1.77 -28.40 13.00
C ILE A 21 -2.18 -27.32 11.99
N THR A 22 -2.92 -26.29 12.44
CA THR A 22 -3.34 -25.19 11.57
C THR A 22 -2.13 -24.41 11.05
N ALA A 23 -1.15 -24.11 11.91
CA ALA A 23 0.09 -23.44 11.52
C ALA A 23 0.90 -24.30 10.54
N PHE A 24 1.06 -25.60 10.81
CA PHE A 24 1.76 -26.53 9.92
C PHE A 24 1.11 -26.56 8.52
N LEU A 25 -0.21 -26.74 8.45
CA LEU A 25 -0.95 -26.71 7.18
C LEU A 25 -0.86 -25.36 6.49
N THR A 26 -0.93 -24.27 7.26
CA THR A 26 -0.81 -22.90 6.72
C THR A 26 0.57 -22.68 6.10
N PHE A 27 1.66 -23.02 6.79
CA PHE A 27 3.00 -22.79 6.26
C PHE A 27 3.39 -23.74 5.13
N THR A 28 2.97 -25.01 5.18
CA THR A 28 3.34 -26.01 4.16
C THR A 28 2.50 -25.89 2.90
N VAL A 29 1.18 -25.74 3.02
CA VAL A 29 0.27 -25.72 1.87
C VAL A 29 0.04 -24.28 1.40
N VAL A 30 -0.46 -23.41 2.28
CA VAL A 30 -0.81 -22.03 1.92
C VAL A 30 0.44 -21.19 1.66
N GLY A 31 1.47 -21.35 2.49
CA GLY A 31 2.73 -20.61 2.37
C GLY A 31 3.44 -20.86 1.03
N GLY A 32 3.48 -22.12 0.56
CA GLY A 32 4.07 -22.46 -0.73
C GLY A 32 3.35 -21.80 -1.91
N VAL A 33 2.02 -21.87 -1.92
CA VAL A 33 1.19 -21.25 -2.97
C VAL A 33 1.32 -19.72 -2.94
N MET A 34 1.20 -19.12 -1.76
CA MET A 34 1.26 -17.66 -1.60
C MET A 34 2.63 -17.10 -1.94
N ARG A 35 3.71 -17.83 -1.62
CA ARG A 35 5.07 -17.47 -2.04
C ARG A 35 5.19 -17.47 -3.56
N THR A 36 4.74 -18.54 -4.22
CA THR A 36 4.82 -18.65 -5.69
C THR A 36 4.04 -17.53 -6.39
N ALA A 37 2.84 -17.21 -5.89
CA ALA A 37 2.06 -16.08 -6.38
C ALA A 37 2.79 -14.74 -6.15
N GLY A 38 3.37 -14.55 -4.96
CA GLY A 38 4.20 -13.37 -4.64
C GLY A 38 5.41 -13.24 -5.56
N ASP A 39 6.10 -14.33 -5.86
CA ASP A 39 7.25 -14.35 -6.78
C ASP A 39 6.83 -13.93 -8.18
N TRP A 40 5.71 -14.44 -8.70
CA TRP A 40 5.19 -14.04 -10.01
C TRP A 40 4.81 -12.56 -10.08
N ILE A 41 4.11 -12.06 -9.06
CA ILE A 41 3.74 -10.64 -8.99
C ILE A 41 5.00 -9.78 -8.92
N THR A 42 5.95 -10.15 -8.07
CA THR A 42 7.17 -9.38 -7.88
C THR A 42 7.99 -9.36 -9.16
N ASN A 43 8.21 -10.50 -9.80
CA ASN A 43 8.93 -10.59 -11.08
C ASN A 43 8.23 -9.79 -12.18
N GLY A 44 6.89 -9.82 -12.22
CA GLY A 44 6.11 -9.02 -13.17
C GLY A 44 6.29 -7.52 -12.96
N LEU A 45 6.29 -7.06 -11.71
CA LEU A 45 6.48 -5.65 -11.36
C LEU A 45 7.92 -5.17 -11.61
N LEU A 46 8.92 -6.00 -11.34
CA LEU A 46 10.32 -5.72 -11.69
C LEU A 46 10.48 -5.62 -13.21
N TRP A 47 9.97 -6.60 -13.96
CA TRP A 47 10.01 -6.60 -15.42
C TRP A 47 9.35 -5.34 -16.00
N LEU A 48 8.21 -4.95 -15.44
CA LEU A 48 7.48 -3.75 -15.83
C LEU A 48 8.33 -2.49 -15.64
N HIS A 49 8.96 -2.36 -14.48
CA HIS A 49 9.85 -1.24 -14.17
C HIS A 49 11.06 -1.20 -15.12
N ASP A 50 11.75 -2.33 -15.28
CA ASP A 50 13.01 -2.40 -16.03
C ASP A 50 12.79 -2.29 -17.55
N SER A 51 11.66 -2.77 -18.07
CA SER A 51 11.37 -2.75 -19.50
C SER A 51 10.71 -1.47 -19.97
N LEU A 52 9.85 -0.86 -19.15
CA LEU A 52 9.05 0.31 -19.54
C LEU A 52 9.53 1.63 -18.89
N GLY A 53 10.55 1.57 -18.03
CA GLY A 53 11.11 2.73 -17.33
C GLY A 53 10.02 3.53 -16.62
N VAL A 54 9.89 4.81 -16.98
CA VAL A 54 8.90 5.75 -16.39
C VAL A 54 7.48 5.21 -16.43
N VAL A 55 7.05 4.66 -17.57
CA VAL A 55 5.70 4.10 -17.71
C VAL A 55 5.52 2.90 -16.77
N GLY A 56 6.58 2.11 -16.63
CA GLY A 56 6.61 1.01 -15.68
C GLY A 56 6.46 1.48 -14.24
N GLY A 57 7.19 2.52 -13.85
CA GLY A 57 7.06 3.19 -12.55
C GLY A 57 5.65 3.73 -12.29
N MET A 58 5.02 4.37 -13.29
CA MET A 58 3.63 4.86 -13.16
C MET A 58 2.64 3.73 -12.94
N VAL A 59 2.73 2.65 -13.73
CA VAL A 59 1.83 1.49 -13.62
C VAL A 59 2.06 0.74 -12.32
N PHE A 60 3.32 0.60 -11.88
CA PHE A 60 3.63 0.05 -10.56
C PHE A 60 2.97 0.92 -9.47
N GLY A 61 3.14 2.24 -9.52
CA GLY A 61 2.51 3.18 -8.60
C GLY A 61 0.98 3.06 -8.54
N LEU A 62 0.31 2.77 -9.66
CA LEU A 62 -1.14 2.50 -9.72
C LEU A 62 -1.51 1.19 -9.02
N ILE A 63 -0.79 0.11 -9.33
CA ILE A 63 -1.10 -1.26 -8.85
C ILE A 63 -0.69 -1.45 -7.39
N TYR A 64 0.23 -0.65 -6.87
CA TYR A 64 0.75 -0.78 -5.51
C TYR A 64 -0.35 -0.63 -4.45
N SER A 65 -1.34 0.27 -4.62
CA SER A 65 -2.43 0.40 -3.63
C SER A 65 -3.32 -0.86 -3.58
N PRO A 66 -3.83 -1.40 -4.70
CA PRO A 66 -4.45 -2.74 -4.70
C PRO A 66 -3.57 -3.83 -4.09
N LEU A 67 -2.26 -3.82 -4.37
CA LEU A 67 -1.32 -4.77 -3.79
C LEU A 67 -1.25 -4.66 -2.25
N THR A 68 -1.23 -3.44 -1.72
CA THR A 68 -1.28 -3.21 -0.26
C THR A 68 -2.61 -3.68 0.36
N MET A 69 -3.73 -3.53 -0.35
CA MET A 69 -5.02 -4.06 0.13
C MET A 69 -5.01 -5.58 0.31
N THR A 70 -4.31 -6.29 -0.57
CA THR A 70 -4.18 -7.76 -0.48
C THR A 70 -3.10 -8.22 0.50
N GLY A 71 -2.28 -7.32 1.04
CA GLY A 71 -1.12 -7.65 1.87
C GLY A 71 0.09 -8.21 1.12
N MET A 72 -0.03 -8.52 -0.18
CA MET A 72 1.06 -9.12 -0.96
C MET A 72 2.27 -8.20 -1.13
N HIS A 73 2.16 -6.90 -0.87
CA HIS A 73 3.30 -5.98 -0.88
C HIS A 73 4.42 -6.39 0.10
N HIS A 74 4.13 -7.17 1.15
CA HIS A 74 5.15 -7.71 2.05
C HIS A 74 6.12 -8.69 1.37
N SER A 75 5.73 -9.32 0.26
CA SER A 75 6.64 -10.15 -0.54
C SER A 75 7.74 -9.34 -1.23
N LEU A 76 7.58 -8.02 -1.34
CA LEU A 76 8.56 -7.13 -1.95
C LEU A 76 9.74 -6.84 -1.01
N LEU A 77 9.60 -7.01 0.31
CA LEU A 77 10.68 -6.69 1.25
C LEU A 77 11.93 -7.58 1.06
N PRO A 78 11.82 -8.92 0.93
CA PRO A 78 12.97 -9.75 0.57
C PRO A 78 13.62 -9.36 -0.75
N VAL A 79 12.85 -8.84 -1.70
CA VAL A 79 13.36 -8.38 -3.00
C VAL A 79 14.07 -7.04 -2.85
N ASP A 80 13.52 -6.11 -2.06
CA ASP A 80 14.15 -4.84 -1.72
C ASP A 80 15.53 -5.05 -1.08
N ILE A 81 15.64 -5.99 -0.12
CA ILE A 81 16.93 -6.33 0.51
C ILE A 81 17.94 -6.85 -0.53
N GLN A 82 17.49 -7.69 -1.47
CA GLN A 82 18.37 -8.22 -2.53
C GLN A 82 18.82 -7.13 -3.50
N LEU A 83 17.92 -6.23 -3.90
CA LEU A 83 18.23 -5.10 -4.78
C LEU A 83 19.19 -4.11 -4.10
N VAL A 84 18.96 -3.79 -2.82
CA VAL A 84 19.89 -2.99 -2.01
C VAL A 84 21.27 -3.62 -2.00
N ALA A 85 21.37 -4.94 -1.77
CA ALA A 85 22.65 -5.65 -1.81
C ALA A 85 23.31 -5.66 -3.20
N ALA A 86 22.51 -5.53 -4.27
CA ALA A 86 22.97 -5.48 -5.65
C ALA A 86 23.35 -4.07 -6.16
N GLY A 87 23.29 -3.04 -5.30
CA GLY A 87 23.71 -1.68 -5.63
C GLY A 87 22.63 -0.61 -5.47
N GLY A 88 21.41 -0.98 -5.10
CA GLY A 88 20.33 -0.05 -4.80
C GLY A 88 18.95 -0.61 -5.20
N SER A 89 17.92 -0.20 -4.48
CA SER A 89 16.54 -0.58 -4.77
C SER A 89 15.71 0.66 -5.13
N PHE A 90 14.67 0.49 -5.92
CA PHE A 90 13.70 1.55 -6.21
C PHE A 90 12.38 1.35 -5.44
N LEU A 91 12.22 0.20 -4.78
CA LEU A 91 10.95 -0.23 -4.18
C LEU A 91 10.52 0.67 -3.03
N LEU A 92 11.46 1.15 -2.20
CA LEU A 92 11.14 2.08 -1.13
C LEU A 92 10.60 3.41 -1.66
N ALA A 93 11.12 3.89 -2.79
CA ALA A 93 10.68 5.13 -3.41
C ALA A 93 9.23 5.02 -3.92
N ILE A 94 8.91 3.91 -4.60
CA ILE A 94 7.54 3.60 -5.05
C ILE A 94 6.59 3.46 -3.85
N ALA A 95 6.97 2.68 -2.85
CA ALA A 95 6.18 2.48 -1.64
C ALA A 95 5.89 3.80 -0.91
N SER A 96 6.91 4.66 -0.78
CA SER A 96 6.78 5.97 -0.13
C SER A 96 5.87 6.90 -0.91
N CYS A 97 5.98 6.92 -2.25
CA CYS A 97 5.06 7.69 -3.09
C CYS A 97 3.61 7.22 -2.92
N ASN A 98 3.37 5.90 -2.88
CA ASN A 98 2.04 5.36 -2.68
C ASN A 98 1.45 5.75 -1.33
N ASN A 99 2.24 5.60 -0.27
CA ASN A 99 1.80 5.83 1.10
C ASN A 99 1.48 7.30 1.35
N VAL A 100 2.35 8.18 0.87
CA VAL A 100 2.14 9.63 0.95
C VAL A 100 0.95 10.08 0.08
N ALA A 101 0.70 9.45 -1.07
CA ALA A 101 -0.52 9.71 -1.86
C ALA A 101 -1.79 9.28 -1.12
N GLN A 102 -1.80 8.12 -0.45
CA GLN A 102 -2.92 7.70 0.38
C GLN A 102 -3.18 8.71 1.50
N GLY A 103 -2.13 9.20 2.16
CA GLY A 103 -2.22 10.26 3.17
C GLY A 103 -2.75 11.57 2.60
N GLY A 104 -2.23 12.03 1.46
CA GLY A 104 -2.70 13.24 0.77
C GLY A 104 -4.17 13.18 0.39
N ALA A 105 -4.62 12.06 -0.17
CA ALA A 105 -6.03 11.84 -0.49
C ALA A 105 -6.91 11.80 0.77
N THR A 106 -6.46 11.15 1.84
CA THR A 106 -7.18 11.11 3.12
C THR A 106 -7.28 12.50 3.77
N LEU A 107 -6.21 13.30 3.73
CA LEU A 107 -6.23 14.67 4.24
C LEU A 107 -7.15 15.57 3.40
N CYS A 108 -7.24 15.35 2.09
CA CYS A 108 -8.26 16.02 1.28
C CYS A 108 -9.67 15.57 1.67
N ALA A 109 -9.89 14.26 1.84
CA ALA A 109 -11.17 13.70 2.25
C ALA A 109 -11.63 14.24 3.62
N MET A 110 -10.70 14.48 4.55
CA MET A 110 -10.95 15.16 5.83
C MET A 110 -11.58 16.54 5.64
N LEU A 111 -11.09 17.33 4.68
CA LEU A 111 -11.63 18.67 4.39
C LEU A 111 -12.99 18.61 3.68
N ARG A 112 -13.25 17.54 2.94
CA ARG A 112 -14.47 17.36 2.15
C ARG A 112 -15.62 16.71 2.91
N THR A 113 -15.34 15.97 3.97
CA THR A 113 -16.39 15.32 4.77
C THR A 113 -17.03 16.26 5.80
N HIS A 114 -18.34 16.12 5.95
CA HIS A 114 -19.12 16.77 7.01
C HIS A 114 -19.31 15.88 8.26
N ASP A 115 -19.01 14.59 8.15
CA ASP A 115 -19.07 13.65 9.28
C ASP A 115 -17.91 13.91 10.25
N LYS A 116 -18.24 14.29 11.49
CA LYS A 116 -17.26 14.57 12.55
C LYS A 116 -16.39 13.36 12.88
N LYS A 117 -16.95 12.15 12.89
CA LYS A 117 -16.22 10.91 13.16
C LYS A 117 -15.26 10.63 12.02
N LEU A 118 -15.72 10.71 10.77
CA LEU A 118 -14.85 10.47 9.61
C LEU A 118 -13.73 11.51 9.51
N LYS A 119 -14.03 12.78 9.83
CA LYS A 119 -13.04 13.86 9.88
C LYS A 119 -11.94 13.58 10.91
N SER A 120 -12.32 13.14 12.11
CA SER A 120 -11.36 12.78 13.16
C SER A 120 -10.47 11.60 12.75
N ILE A 121 -11.05 10.56 12.13
CA ILE A 121 -10.30 9.40 11.65
C ILE A 121 -9.33 9.83 10.55
N ALA A 122 -9.80 10.63 9.58
CA ALA A 122 -8.99 11.08 8.45
C ALA A 122 -7.81 11.97 8.87
N ALA A 123 -7.95 12.78 9.93
CA ALA A 123 -6.86 13.59 10.44
C ALA A 123 -5.70 12.72 10.94
N THR A 124 -5.98 11.74 11.81
CA THR A 124 -4.95 10.90 12.43
C THR A 124 -4.42 9.86 11.46
N SER A 125 -5.29 9.22 10.67
CA SER A 125 -4.87 8.22 9.69
C SER A 125 -4.14 8.84 8.50
N GLY A 126 -4.51 10.05 8.08
CA GLY A 126 -3.80 10.79 7.04
C GLY A 126 -2.34 11.05 7.43
N VAL A 127 -2.10 11.56 8.64
CA VAL A 127 -0.73 11.77 9.15
C VAL A 127 0.03 10.44 9.31
N SER A 128 -0.64 9.39 9.81
CA SER A 128 -0.07 8.04 9.88
C SER A 128 0.41 7.54 8.51
N ALA A 129 -0.38 7.75 7.46
CA ALA A 129 -0.03 7.36 6.10
C ALA A 129 1.18 8.13 5.55
N LEU A 130 1.31 9.42 5.89
CA LEU A 130 2.49 10.21 5.56
C LEU A 130 3.78 9.69 6.22
N LEU A 131 3.66 8.99 7.36
CA LEU A 131 4.76 8.33 8.07
C LEU A 131 4.97 6.86 7.64
N GLY A 132 4.20 6.40 6.66
CA GLY A 132 4.35 5.07 6.06
C GLY A 132 3.40 3.99 6.60
N ILE A 133 2.44 4.35 7.47
CA ILE A 133 1.41 3.42 7.97
C ILE A 133 0.06 3.80 7.35
N THR A 134 -0.31 3.10 6.28
CA THR A 134 -1.40 3.50 5.37
C THR A 134 -2.73 2.81 5.63
N GLU A 135 -2.73 1.66 6.31
CA GLU A 135 -3.89 0.82 6.49
C GLU A 135 -5.05 1.58 7.15
N PRO A 136 -4.84 2.40 8.20
CA PRO A 136 -5.91 3.19 8.80
C PRO A 136 -6.51 4.22 7.83
N ALA A 137 -5.71 4.76 6.90
CA ALA A 137 -6.15 5.75 5.92
C ALA A 137 -6.89 5.09 4.77
N MET A 138 -6.31 4.01 4.24
CA MET A 138 -6.84 3.24 3.12
C MET A 138 -8.19 2.63 3.46
N PHE A 139 -8.27 1.85 4.55
CA PHE A 139 -9.50 1.16 4.93
C PHE A 139 -10.47 2.05 5.71
N GLY A 140 -9.96 2.97 6.55
CA GLY A 140 -10.79 3.82 7.38
C GLY A 140 -11.46 4.97 6.63
N VAL A 141 -10.88 5.43 5.51
CA VAL A 141 -11.34 6.63 4.80
C VAL A 141 -11.41 6.42 3.29
N ASN A 142 -10.29 6.07 2.65
CA ASN A 142 -10.18 6.16 1.18
C ASN A 142 -11.08 5.16 0.47
N LEU A 143 -11.09 3.89 0.90
CA LEU A 143 -11.97 2.87 0.36
C LEU A 143 -13.43 3.10 0.76
N LYS A 144 -13.67 3.63 1.98
CA LYS A 144 -15.02 3.95 2.45
C LYS A 144 -15.69 5.02 1.58
N MET A 145 -14.93 6.01 1.13
CA MET A 145 -15.41 7.07 0.24
C MET A 145 -15.20 6.75 -1.25
N LYS A 146 -14.45 5.69 -1.57
CA LYS A 146 -14.04 5.19 -2.90
C LYS A 146 -13.23 6.17 -3.75
N TYR A 147 -13.74 7.38 -4.00
CA TYR A 147 -13.06 8.36 -4.84
C TYR A 147 -11.66 8.78 -4.33
N PRO A 148 -11.38 8.90 -3.00
CA PRO A 148 -10.03 9.20 -2.55
C PRO A 148 -9.06 8.05 -2.81
N PHE A 149 -9.54 6.80 -2.83
CA PHE A 149 -8.70 5.65 -3.14
C PHE A 149 -8.21 5.69 -4.59
N TYR A 150 -9.12 5.93 -5.55
CA TYR A 150 -8.75 6.08 -6.96
C TYR A 150 -7.86 7.31 -7.20
N ALA A 151 -8.15 8.42 -6.51
CA ALA A 151 -7.31 9.61 -6.58
C ALA A 151 -5.89 9.38 -6.04
N ALA A 152 -5.77 8.60 -4.94
CA ALA A 152 -4.48 8.21 -4.39
C ALA A 152 -3.70 7.30 -5.34
N MET A 153 -4.36 6.35 -6.03
CA MET A 153 -3.71 5.53 -7.06
C MET A 153 -3.15 6.40 -8.18
N LEU A 154 -3.94 7.33 -8.72
CA LEU A 154 -3.52 8.23 -9.79
C LEU A 154 -2.40 9.17 -9.34
N GLY A 155 -2.47 9.71 -8.11
CA GLY A 155 -1.40 10.55 -7.58
C GLY A 155 -0.10 9.77 -7.35
N SER A 156 -0.22 8.55 -6.81
CA SER A 156 0.89 7.60 -6.69
C SER A 156 1.56 7.33 -8.04
N ALA A 157 0.79 7.13 -9.10
CA ALA A 157 1.33 6.95 -10.45
C ALA A 157 2.25 8.10 -10.88
N ILE A 158 1.84 9.35 -10.62
CA ILE A 158 2.59 10.54 -11.00
C ILE A 158 3.91 10.62 -10.22
N GLY A 159 3.86 10.42 -8.89
CA GLY A 159 5.05 10.41 -8.05
C GLY A 159 6.01 9.28 -8.41
N CYS A 160 5.49 8.07 -8.62
CA CYS A 160 6.26 6.89 -9.01
C CYS A 160 6.93 7.07 -10.38
N GLY A 161 6.21 7.66 -11.35
CA GLY A 161 6.80 8.02 -12.64
C GLY A 161 7.98 8.97 -12.50
N TYR A 162 7.89 9.98 -11.61
CA TYR A 162 8.97 10.92 -11.37
C TYR A 162 10.20 10.27 -10.71
N VAL A 163 10.01 9.48 -9.65
CA VAL A 163 11.14 8.82 -8.96
C VAL A 163 11.82 7.77 -9.85
N THR A 164 11.06 7.10 -10.72
CA THR A 164 11.64 6.21 -11.74
C THR A 164 12.37 7.01 -12.82
N LEU A 165 11.83 8.14 -13.29
CA LEU A 165 12.50 9.02 -14.26
C LEU A 165 13.86 9.53 -13.74
N THR A 166 13.91 9.85 -12.45
CA THR A 166 15.11 10.38 -11.79
C THR A 166 16.01 9.29 -11.21
N ASN A 167 15.68 8.01 -11.42
CA ASN A 167 16.43 6.84 -10.93
C ASN A 167 16.74 6.91 -9.43
N VAL A 168 15.75 7.28 -8.61
CA VAL A 168 15.92 7.33 -7.15
C VAL A 168 16.14 5.94 -6.60
N LEU A 169 17.29 5.71 -5.95
CA LEU A 169 17.64 4.43 -5.32
C LEU A 169 17.79 4.55 -3.80
N ASN A 170 17.24 3.57 -3.08
CA ASN A 170 17.47 3.34 -1.66
C ASN A 170 18.65 2.39 -1.42
N VAL A 171 19.44 2.70 -0.40
CA VAL A 171 20.63 1.95 0.03
C VAL A 171 20.39 1.15 1.32
N ALA A 172 19.21 1.28 1.90
CA ALA A 172 18.76 0.50 3.04
C ALA A 172 17.24 0.32 2.99
N PRO A 173 16.70 -0.75 3.60
CA PRO A 173 15.28 -0.83 3.93
C PRO A 173 14.92 0.29 4.92
N GLY A 174 13.70 0.83 4.82
CA GLY A 174 13.31 2.01 5.57
C GLY A 174 11.81 2.20 5.76
N SER A 175 11.45 3.27 6.46
CA SER A 175 10.06 3.72 6.55
C SER A 175 9.56 4.17 5.18
N ALA A 176 8.49 3.54 4.69
CA ALA A 176 7.85 3.89 3.41
C ALA A 176 6.97 5.15 3.53
N GLY A 177 7.48 6.24 4.09
CA GLY A 177 6.79 7.52 4.22
C GLY A 177 7.73 8.69 3.87
N PHE A 178 7.39 9.91 4.27
CA PHE A 178 8.29 11.06 4.06
C PHE A 178 9.66 10.87 4.70
N ILE A 179 9.71 10.16 5.84
CA ILE A 179 10.96 9.86 6.57
C ILE A 179 11.87 8.93 5.76
N GLY A 180 11.35 8.19 4.77
CA GLY A 180 12.10 7.27 3.93
C GLY A 180 13.31 7.89 3.21
N PHE A 181 13.35 9.22 3.08
CA PHE A 181 14.48 9.95 2.51
C PHE A 181 15.83 9.63 3.20
N VAL A 182 15.83 9.24 4.48
CA VAL A 182 17.06 8.87 5.21
C VAL A 182 17.69 7.57 4.72
N CYS A 183 16.92 6.73 4.01
CA CYS A 183 17.36 5.46 3.46
C CYS A 183 17.72 5.57 1.96
N VAL A 184 17.53 6.75 1.37
CA VAL A 184 17.83 7.05 -0.04
C VAL A 184 19.29 7.44 -0.18
N GLN A 185 19.90 7.11 -1.32
CA GLN A 185 21.25 7.54 -1.64
C GLN A 185 21.37 9.07 -1.54
N SER A 186 22.47 9.58 -0.97
CA SER A 186 22.60 11.00 -0.61
C SER A 186 22.39 11.98 -1.78
N GLY A 187 22.71 11.58 -3.01
CA GLY A 187 22.48 12.37 -4.21
C GLY A 187 21.01 12.48 -4.65
N ASP A 188 20.18 11.52 -4.27
CA ASP A 188 18.81 11.37 -4.76
C ASP A 188 17.74 11.77 -3.74
N MET A 189 18.14 12.11 -2.51
CA MET A 189 17.23 12.51 -1.43
C MET A 189 16.28 13.64 -1.85
N LEU A 190 16.78 14.62 -2.61
CA LEU A 190 15.97 15.71 -3.12
C LEU A 190 14.93 15.23 -4.14
N ASN A 191 15.34 14.36 -5.07
CA ASN A 191 14.43 13.78 -6.07
C ASN A 191 13.36 12.90 -5.41
N PHE A 192 13.72 12.14 -4.38
CA PHE A 192 12.77 11.40 -3.57
C PHE A 192 11.73 12.32 -2.92
N LEU A 193 12.16 13.42 -2.29
CA LEU A 193 11.26 14.37 -1.64
C LEU A 193 10.35 15.07 -2.66
N ILE A 194 10.86 15.41 -3.84
CA ILE A 194 10.05 15.96 -4.92
C ILE A 194 9.02 14.94 -5.41
N GLY A 195 9.42 13.69 -5.65
CA GLY A 195 8.52 12.63 -6.10
C GLY A 195 7.42 12.31 -5.11
N THR A 196 7.76 12.18 -3.82
CA THR A 196 6.77 11.97 -2.75
C THR A 196 5.84 13.18 -2.59
N LEU A 197 6.35 14.41 -2.68
CA LEU A 197 5.52 15.62 -2.66
C LEU A 197 4.58 15.70 -3.87
N LEU A 198 5.07 15.41 -5.07
CA LEU A 198 4.26 15.32 -6.30
C LEU A 198 3.15 14.30 -6.13
N SER A 199 3.46 13.13 -5.58
CA SER A 199 2.49 12.09 -5.25
C SER A 199 1.39 12.58 -4.30
N MET A 200 1.79 13.25 -3.21
CA MET A 200 0.87 13.79 -2.21
C MET A 200 -0.06 14.84 -2.81
N VAL A 201 0.52 15.82 -3.51
CA VAL A 201 -0.18 17.00 -4.01
C VAL A 201 -1.12 16.59 -5.14
N SER A 202 -0.66 15.75 -6.06
CA SER A 202 -1.52 15.24 -7.13
C SER A 202 -2.68 14.42 -6.57
N ALA A 203 -2.44 13.51 -5.61
CA ALA A 203 -3.51 12.76 -4.95
C ALA A 203 -4.52 13.68 -4.25
N PHE A 204 -4.05 14.71 -3.54
CA PHE A 204 -4.90 15.70 -2.88
C PHE A 204 -5.76 16.47 -3.90
N VAL A 205 -5.15 16.98 -4.97
CA VAL A 205 -5.84 17.77 -6.01
C VAL A 205 -6.87 16.91 -6.76
N ILE A 206 -6.50 15.69 -7.15
CA ILE A 206 -7.41 14.77 -7.84
C ILE A 206 -8.57 14.40 -6.90
N THR A 207 -8.30 14.14 -5.62
CA THR A 207 -9.35 13.86 -4.62
C THR A 207 -10.31 15.04 -4.50
N TRP A 208 -9.81 16.27 -4.50
CA TRP A 208 -10.62 17.48 -4.44
C TRP A 208 -11.54 17.62 -5.66
N VAL A 209 -11.00 17.37 -6.85
CA VAL A 209 -11.76 17.39 -8.12
C VAL A 209 -12.84 16.30 -8.12
N PHE A 210 -12.48 15.06 -7.78
CA PHE A 210 -13.42 13.94 -7.73
C PHE A 210 -14.53 14.17 -6.70
N SER A 211 -14.20 14.79 -5.56
CA SER A 211 -15.18 15.15 -4.53
C SER A 211 -16.23 16.18 -5.00
N LYS A 212 -15.97 16.94 -6.07
CA LYS A 212 -16.96 17.86 -6.68
C LYS A 212 -17.83 17.20 -7.74
N SER A 213 -17.43 16.05 -8.29
CA SER A 213 -18.16 15.36 -9.34
C SER A 213 -19.35 14.58 -8.79
N LYS A 214 -20.56 15.14 -8.93
CA LYS A 214 -21.81 14.47 -8.51
C LYS A 214 -22.05 13.15 -9.25
N ARG A 215 -21.69 13.10 -10.53
CA ARG A 215 -21.85 11.91 -11.38
C ARG A 215 -20.96 10.76 -10.91
N LEU A 216 -19.67 11.02 -10.70
CA LEU A 216 -18.73 10.00 -10.22
C LEU A 216 -19.16 9.45 -8.87
N ASN A 217 -19.58 10.33 -7.95
CA ASN A 217 -20.06 9.92 -6.63
C ASN A 217 -21.35 9.08 -6.71
N ALA A 218 -22.23 9.35 -7.68
CA ALA A 218 -23.44 8.56 -7.90
C ALA A 218 -23.14 7.18 -8.50
N GLU A 219 -22.26 7.11 -9.51
CA GLU A 219 -21.79 5.84 -10.11
C GLU A 219 -21.10 4.96 -9.05
N LEU A 220 -20.20 5.54 -8.26
CA LEU A 220 -19.52 4.83 -7.16
C LEU A 220 -20.48 4.37 -6.06
N ALA A 221 -21.58 5.09 -5.82
CA ALA A 221 -22.62 4.66 -4.87
C ALA A 221 -23.43 3.47 -5.41
N ALA A 222 -23.81 3.49 -6.69
CA ALA A 222 -24.53 2.40 -7.35
C ALA A 222 -23.73 1.08 -7.38
N ASP A 223 -22.41 1.16 -7.61
CA ASP A 223 -21.53 -0.02 -7.58
C ASP A 223 -21.47 -0.67 -6.19
N SER A 224 -21.60 0.11 -5.10
CA SER A 224 -21.63 -0.47 -3.74
C SER A 224 -22.92 -1.22 -3.45
N GLU A 225 -24.05 -0.71 -3.93
CA GLU A 225 -25.35 -1.36 -3.72
C GLU A 225 -25.42 -2.66 -4.53
N THR A 226 -24.87 -2.66 -5.74
CA THR A 226 -24.82 -3.85 -6.60
C THR A 226 -23.86 -4.92 -6.05
N ALA A 227 -22.72 -4.53 -5.45
CA ALA A 227 -21.79 -5.48 -4.83
C ALA A 227 -22.28 -6.04 -3.47
N ALA A 228 -23.31 -5.43 -2.88
CA ALA A 228 -23.89 -5.85 -1.61
C ALA A 228 -25.20 -6.65 -1.76
N ALA A 229 -25.74 -6.73 -2.97
CA ALA A 229 -26.94 -7.49 -3.34
C ALA A 229 -26.59 -8.89 -3.86
#